data_AF-A0A950A1N1-F1
#
_entry.id   AF-A0A950A1N1-F1
#
_cell.length_a   1.000
_cell.length_b   1.000
_cell.length_c   1.000
_cell.angle_alpha   90.00
_cell.angle_beta   90.00
_cell.angle_gamma   90.00
#
_symmetry.space_group_name_H-M   'P 1'
#
loop_
_entity.id
_entity.type
_entity.pdbx_description
1 polymer ?
#
loop_
_entity_poly.entity_id
_entity_poly.type
_entity_poly.pdbx_seq_one_letter_code
_entity_poly.pdbx_strand_id
1 'polypeptide(L)'
;KILSGDSSRTAAAIAGDVGVPVKQAVDGSAIPEDPEARRRFAAETTVVGRISPDGKQAMIQALSEQGRYVAMIGDGVNDVPALKSARLGIAQGSGAQMARSVADVVLVNGDFASIPALISEGRQSLRNLQRVSKLYFTKSSFAAFLIVTVGLSSDAYPLLPRHLTLASSLTIGIPSFLLALAPSTGPWRTEGFGRKVARFAVPAGVLIGTGVLSGYLFSLHDLDLSVPRSRMVALTTLVATGLYLVMALEAGGSSRRSRLVGRGCALMALLYVLAIAIPFTRDFFSLTILNLSMLATALLASVFSAAGLWASGFTLGLAAHDPDSAPPPEPHDSAPPEAPKRAGITRAPAGPSDPALSSYPRRARTP
;
A
#
# COMPACT_ATOMS: atom_id res chain seq x y z
N LYS A 1 -0.66 -22.05 -11.44
CA LYS A 1 0.03 -23.25 -11.98
C LYS A 1 -0.14 -24.37 -10.96
N ILE A 2 -0.32 -25.61 -11.41
CA ILE A 2 -0.56 -26.77 -10.54
C ILE A 2 0.59 -27.75 -10.74
N LEU A 3 1.28 -28.09 -9.64
CA LEU A 3 2.41 -29.01 -9.61
C LEU A 3 2.03 -30.19 -8.71
N SER A 4 1.71 -31.35 -9.30
CA SER A 4 1.21 -32.51 -8.56
C SER A 4 2.08 -33.75 -8.77
N GLY A 5 2.19 -34.57 -7.73
CA GLY A 5 2.76 -35.92 -7.84
C GLY A 5 1.83 -36.90 -8.59
N ASP A 6 0.55 -36.55 -8.73
CA ASP A 6 -0.43 -37.35 -9.48
C ASP A 6 -0.25 -37.21 -10.99
N SER A 7 -0.94 -38.06 -11.75
CA SER A 7 -0.91 -38.00 -13.22
C SER A 7 -1.33 -36.62 -13.74
N SER A 8 -0.69 -36.15 -14.81
CA SER A 8 -1.04 -34.88 -15.47
C SER A 8 -2.49 -34.83 -15.91
N ARG A 9 -3.09 -35.96 -16.29
CA ARG A 9 -4.52 -36.07 -16.65
C ARG A 9 -5.43 -35.77 -15.46
N THR A 10 -5.17 -36.40 -14.31
CA THR A 10 -5.97 -36.16 -13.09
C THR A 10 -5.82 -34.72 -12.62
N ALA A 11 -4.59 -34.21 -12.58
CA ALA A 11 -4.32 -32.84 -12.17
C ALA A 11 -4.99 -31.83 -13.10
N ALA A 12 -5.02 -32.09 -14.42
CA ALA A 12 -5.68 -31.23 -15.40
C ALA A 12 -7.21 -31.27 -15.28
N ALA A 13 -7.80 -32.43 -15.01
CA ALA A 13 -9.25 -32.54 -14.77
C ALA A 13 -9.67 -31.72 -13.55
N ILE A 14 -9.00 -31.92 -12.41
CA ILE A 14 -9.27 -31.16 -11.18
C ILE A 14 -9.03 -29.66 -11.40
N ALA A 15 -7.96 -29.29 -12.13
CA ALA A 15 -7.70 -27.90 -12.49
C ALA A 15 -8.89 -27.26 -13.24
N GLY A 16 -9.48 -27.99 -14.18
CA GLY A 16 -10.67 -27.56 -14.92
C GLY A 16 -11.88 -27.37 -13.99
N ASP A 17 -12.12 -28.31 -13.08
CA ASP A 17 -13.25 -28.25 -12.13
C ASP A 17 -13.18 -27.03 -11.21
N VAL A 18 -11.96 -26.61 -10.82
CA VAL A 18 -11.74 -25.41 -9.99
C VAL A 18 -11.54 -24.12 -10.79
N GLY A 19 -11.75 -24.17 -12.12
CA GLY A 19 -11.72 -23.00 -13.00
C GLY A 19 -10.32 -22.48 -13.34
N VAL A 20 -9.27 -23.30 -13.20
CA VAL A 20 -7.92 -22.95 -13.66
C VAL A 20 -7.80 -23.25 -15.16
N PRO A 21 -7.54 -22.25 -16.02
CA PRO A 21 -7.45 -22.46 -17.47
C PRO A 21 -6.21 -23.28 -17.82
N VAL A 22 -6.42 -24.54 -18.23
CA VAL A 22 -5.33 -25.47 -18.56
C VAL A 22 -4.89 -25.26 -20.02
N LYS A 23 -3.81 -24.51 -20.23
CA LYS A 23 -3.20 -24.38 -21.57
C LYS A 23 -2.44 -25.63 -22.01
N GLN A 24 -1.70 -26.22 -21.07
CA GLN A 24 -0.86 -27.39 -21.30
C GLN A 24 -0.72 -28.16 -19.99
N ALA A 25 -0.89 -29.49 -20.11
CA ALA A 25 -0.70 -30.45 -19.03
C ALA A 25 0.32 -31.51 -19.49
N VAL A 26 1.41 -31.63 -18.76
CA VAL A 26 2.53 -32.53 -19.08
C VAL A 26 3.03 -33.21 -17.82
N ASP A 27 3.74 -34.33 -17.96
CA ASP A 27 4.41 -34.98 -16.83
C ASP A 27 5.77 -34.33 -16.55
N GLY A 28 6.27 -34.46 -15.32
CA GLY A 28 7.52 -33.85 -14.85
C GLY A 28 8.76 -34.31 -15.60
N SER A 29 8.70 -35.46 -16.30
CA SER A 29 9.77 -35.92 -17.20
C SER A 29 9.99 -35.00 -18.41
N ALA A 30 9.03 -34.12 -18.72
CA ALA A 30 9.16 -33.13 -19.80
C ALA A 30 9.86 -31.84 -19.36
N ILE A 31 10.24 -31.69 -18.07
CA ILE A 31 10.95 -30.50 -17.57
C ILE A 31 12.37 -30.50 -18.17
N PRO A 32 12.75 -29.48 -18.95
CA PRO A 32 14.08 -29.42 -19.55
C PRO A 32 15.20 -29.26 -18.52
N GLU A 33 16.36 -29.86 -18.81
CA GLU A 33 17.60 -29.64 -18.05
C GLU A 33 18.23 -28.28 -18.34
N ASP A 34 18.15 -27.84 -19.60
CA ASP A 34 18.61 -26.53 -20.04
C ASP A 34 17.84 -25.40 -19.31
N PRO A 35 18.54 -24.46 -18.64
CA PRO A 35 17.88 -23.41 -17.86
C PRO A 35 16.96 -22.51 -18.69
N GLU A 36 17.34 -22.20 -19.92
CA GLU A 36 16.62 -21.29 -20.82
C GLU A 36 15.32 -21.93 -21.29
N ALA A 37 15.40 -23.19 -21.73
CA ALA A 37 14.26 -24.00 -22.08
C ALA A 37 13.34 -24.23 -20.88
N ARG A 38 13.90 -24.48 -19.69
CA ARG A 38 13.12 -24.63 -18.46
C ARG A 38 12.36 -23.36 -18.11
N ARG A 39 12.96 -22.18 -18.26
CA ARG A 39 12.28 -20.90 -18.06
C ARG A 39 11.08 -20.75 -19.00
N ARG A 40 11.24 -21.03 -20.29
CA ARG A 40 10.11 -20.99 -21.25
C ARG A 40 9.02 -22.00 -20.88
N PHE A 41 9.41 -23.24 -20.62
CA PHE A 41 8.53 -24.30 -20.17
C PHE A 41 7.75 -23.90 -18.91
N ALA A 42 8.43 -23.32 -17.92
CA ALA A 42 7.83 -22.87 -16.69
C ALA A 42 6.85 -21.71 -16.90
N ALA A 43 7.06 -20.84 -17.88
CA ALA A 43 6.14 -19.75 -18.22
C ALA A 43 4.86 -20.26 -18.89
N GLU A 44 4.96 -21.21 -19.82
CA GLU A 44 3.86 -21.67 -20.67
C GLU A 44 3.01 -22.78 -20.01
N THR A 45 3.65 -23.69 -19.29
CA THR A 45 2.99 -24.87 -18.74
C THR A 45 2.11 -24.54 -17.55
N THR A 46 0.86 -25.00 -17.56
CA THR A 46 -0.09 -24.71 -16.47
C THR A 46 -0.14 -25.83 -15.43
N VAL A 47 -0.13 -27.07 -15.90
CA VAL A 47 -0.23 -28.27 -15.07
C VAL A 47 0.98 -29.16 -15.32
N VAL A 48 1.69 -29.54 -14.26
CA VAL A 48 2.75 -30.56 -14.31
C VAL A 48 2.37 -31.68 -13.35
N GLY A 49 2.10 -32.86 -13.90
CA GLY A 49 1.85 -34.09 -13.14
C GLY A 49 3.12 -34.92 -12.96
N ARG A 50 3.08 -35.95 -12.10
CA ARG A 50 4.20 -36.83 -11.76
C ARG A 50 5.51 -36.08 -11.49
N ILE A 51 5.41 -34.90 -10.89
CA ILE A 51 6.56 -34.03 -10.67
C ILE A 51 7.32 -34.47 -9.41
N SER A 52 8.64 -34.57 -9.50
CA SER A 52 9.51 -34.82 -8.35
C SER A 52 9.61 -33.58 -7.45
N PRO A 53 10.01 -33.73 -6.16
CA PRO A 53 10.31 -32.61 -5.27
C PRO A 53 11.30 -31.61 -5.90
N ASP A 54 12.39 -32.11 -6.49
CA ASP A 54 13.40 -31.31 -7.19
C ASP A 54 12.80 -30.59 -8.41
N GLY A 55 11.90 -31.25 -9.14
CA GLY A 55 11.16 -30.65 -10.24
C GLY A 55 10.28 -29.47 -9.79
N LYS A 56 9.60 -29.58 -8.64
CA LYS A 56 8.82 -28.46 -8.09
C LYS A 56 9.71 -27.26 -7.78
N GLN A 57 10.86 -27.52 -7.15
CA GLN A 57 11.85 -26.49 -6.84
C GLN A 57 12.39 -25.83 -8.12
N ALA A 58 12.76 -26.63 -9.13
CA ALA A 58 13.28 -26.14 -10.41
C ALA A 58 12.27 -25.24 -11.15
N MET A 59 10.97 -25.57 -11.09
CA MET A 59 9.90 -24.73 -11.65
C MET A 59 9.77 -23.39 -10.93
N ILE A 60 9.88 -23.37 -9.61
CA ILE A 60 9.82 -22.14 -8.82
C ILE A 60 11.02 -21.24 -9.09
N GLN A 61 12.23 -21.81 -9.16
CA GLN A 61 13.45 -21.09 -9.49
C GLN A 61 13.37 -20.49 -10.89
N ALA A 62 12.96 -21.28 -11.89
CA ALA A 62 12.81 -20.82 -13.27
C ALA A 62 11.82 -19.64 -13.39
N LEU A 63 10.70 -19.67 -12.65
CA LEU A 63 9.75 -18.54 -12.62
C LEU A 63 10.34 -17.32 -11.90
N SER A 64 11.09 -17.54 -10.82
CA SER A 64 11.70 -16.47 -10.03
C SER A 64 12.82 -15.76 -10.80
N GLU A 65 13.62 -16.50 -11.57
CA GLU A 65 14.66 -15.98 -12.48
C GLU A 65 14.08 -15.08 -13.58
N GLN A 66 12.81 -15.27 -13.95
CA GLN A 66 12.08 -14.36 -14.86
C GLN A 66 11.58 -13.08 -14.17
N GLY A 67 11.98 -12.83 -12.92
CA GLY A 67 11.53 -11.68 -12.13
C GLY A 67 10.10 -11.79 -11.62
N ARG A 68 9.47 -12.97 -11.68
CA ARG A 68 8.12 -13.17 -11.14
C ARG A 68 8.17 -13.34 -9.62
N TYR A 69 7.17 -12.80 -8.93
CA TYR A 69 6.92 -13.09 -7.52
C TYR A 69 6.15 -14.40 -7.42
N VAL A 70 6.80 -15.45 -6.92
CA VAL A 70 6.22 -16.80 -6.82
C VAL A 70 5.85 -17.11 -5.37
N ALA A 71 4.59 -17.46 -5.15
CA ALA A 71 4.13 -18.09 -3.92
C ALA A 71 3.91 -19.58 -4.17
N MET A 72 4.40 -20.43 -3.27
CA MET A 72 4.20 -21.88 -3.30
C MET A 72 3.28 -22.29 -2.16
N ILE A 73 2.33 -23.17 -2.46
CA ILE A 73 1.44 -23.76 -1.45
C ILE A 73 1.71 -25.26 -1.42
N GLY A 74 1.95 -25.79 -0.23
CA GLY A 74 2.24 -27.20 -0.03
C GLY A 74 1.78 -27.70 1.33
N ASP A 75 1.68 -29.00 1.45
CA ASP A 75 1.25 -29.70 2.66
C ASP A 75 2.20 -30.84 3.02
N GLY A 76 2.99 -31.35 2.07
CA GLY A 76 3.87 -32.49 2.27
C GLY A 76 5.31 -32.13 2.63
N VAL A 77 6.03 -33.11 3.19
CA VAL A 77 7.50 -33.06 3.36
C VAL A 77 8.20 -32.86 2.01
N ASN A 78 7.63 -33.39 0.94
CA ASN A 78 8.10 -33.25 -0.43
C ASN A 78 8.04 -31.80 -0.96
N ASP A 79 7.23 -30.94 -0.36
CA ASP A 79 7.10 -29.54 -0.77
C ASP A 79 8.09 -28.63 -0.05
N VAL A 80 8.81 -29.12 0.97
CA VAL A 80 9.73 -28.31 1.79
C VAL A 80 10.80 -27.59 0.94
N PRO A 81 11.50 -28.23 -0.01
CA PRO A 81 12.48 -27.53 -0.84
C PRO A 81 11.86 -26.44 -1.72
N ALA A 82 10.65 -26.71 -2.24
CA ALA A 82 9.87 -25.81 -3.06
C ALA A 82 9.35 -24.60 -2.24
N LEU A 83 8.82 -24.84 -1.03
CA LEU A 83 8.39 -23.81 -0.09
C LEU A 83 9.53 -22.87 0.27
N LYS A 84 10.72 -23.40 0.57
CA LYS A 84 11.91 -22.60 0.88
C LYS A 84 12.44 -21.80 -0.32
N SER A 85 12.27 -22.31 -1.52
CA SER A 85 12.75 -21.64 -2.74
C SER A 85 11.78 -20.57 -3.25
N ALA A 86 10.52 -20.62 -2.81
CA ALA A 86 9.53 -19.62 -3.16
C ALA A 86 9.78 -18.32 -2.39
N ARG A 87 9.32 -17.21 -2.96
CA ARG A 87 9.38 -15.92 -2.26
C ARG A 87 8.35 -15.81 -1.14
N LEU A 88 7.31 -16.65 -1.20
CA LEU A 88 6.33 -16.83 -0.16
C LEU A 88 5.94 -18.31 -0.09
N GLY A 89 6.36 -19.00 0.96
CA GLY A 89 5.93 -20.37 1.27
C GLY A 89 4.66 -20.37 2.12
N ILE A 90 3.63 -21.08 1.66
CA ILE A 90 2.35 -21.22 2.37
C ILE A 90 2.12 -22.69 2.68
N ALA A 91 2.03 -23.03 3.97
CA ALA A 91 1.72 -24.39 4.40
C ALA A 91 0.24 -24.57 4.78
N GLN A 92 -0.30 -25.74 4.50
CA GLN A 92 -1.59 -26.17 5.04
C GLN A 92 -1.48 -26.47 6.54
N GLY A 93 -2.47 -26.04 7.33
CA GLY A 93 -2.52 -26.27 8.77
C GLY A 93 -2.55 -27.76 9.14
N SER A 94 -3.24 -28.58 8.34
CA SER A 94 -3.26 -30.04 8.45
C SER A 94 -2.04 -30.74 7.84
N GLY A 95 -1.11 -30.01 7.22
CA GLY A 95 0.05 -30.58 6.52
C GLY A 95 1.11 -31.19 7.46
N ALA A 96 2.20 -31.66 6.88
CA ALA A 96 3.35 -32.16 7.62
C ALA A 96 3.95 -31.09 8.54
N GLN A 97 4.38 -31.49 9.74
CA GLN A 97 5.02 -30.56 10.68
C GLN A 97 6.22 -29.85 10.06
N MET A 98 7.02 -30.57 9.26
CA MET A 98 8.17 -30.01 8.57
C MET A 98 7.77 -28.90 7.59
N ALA A 99 6.67 -29.08 6.83
CA ALA A 99 6.17 -28.07 5.90
C ALA A 99 5.72 -26.79 6.62
N ARG A 100 5.00 -26.93 7.75
CA ARG A 100 4.59 -25.78 8.58
C ARG A 100 5.78 -25.03 9.17
N SER A 101 6.82 -25.75 9.61
CA SER A 101 8.00 -25.13 10.22
C SER A 101 8.88 -24.35 9.24
N VAL A 102 8.76 -24.58 7.92
CA VAL A 102 9.55 -23.88 6.90
C VAL A 102 8.77 -22.82 6.13
N ALA A 103 7.44 -22.78 6.27
CA ALA A 103 6.59 -21.84 5.57
C ALA A 103 6.56 -20.47 6.27
N ASP A 104 6.42 -19.40 5.47
CA ASP A 104 6.25 -18.04 5.97
C ASP A 104 4.83 -17.81 6.53
N VAL A 105 3.84 -18.52 5.97
CA VAL A 105 2.43 -18.43 6.34
C VAL A 105 1.84 -19.83 6.49
N VAL A 106 1.04 -20.03 7.54
CA VAL A 106 0.31 -21.29 7.76
C VAL A 106 -1.20 -21.03 7.70
N LEU A 107 -1.89 -21.76 6.84
CA LEU A 107 -3.35 -21.74 6.73
C LEU A 107 -3.94 -22.63 7.83
N VAL A 108 -4.17 -22.07 9.01
CA VAL A 108 -4.60 -22.82 10.22
C VAL A 108 -5.80 -23.73 9.97
N ASN A 109 -6.83 -23.22 9.28
CA ASN A 109 -8.05 -23.98 8.97
C ASN A 109 -7.97 -24.76 7.65
N GLY A 110 -6.84 -24.68 6.94
CA GLY A 110 -6.64 -25.28 5.62
C GLY A 110 -7.50 -24.71 4.48
N ASP A 111 -8.14 -23.57 4.70
CA ASP A 111 -9.04 -22.95 3.73
C ASP A 111 -8.27 -22.08 2.72
N PHE A 112 -8.32 -22.44 1.44
CA PHE A 112 -7.74 -21.65 0.37
C PHE A 112 -8.47 -20.32 0.13
N ALA A 113 -9.73 -20.19 0.58
CA ALA A 113 -10.51 -18.96 0.44
C ALA A 113 -9.92 -17.77 1.23
N SER A 114 -9.02 -18.01 2.18
CA SER A 114 -8.33 -16.93 2.91
C SER A 114 -7.17 -16.30 2.14
N ILE A 115 -6.67 -16.94 1.06
CA ILE A 115 -5.51 -16.45 0.31
C ILE A 115 -5.79 -15.11 -0.40
N PRO A 116 -6.95 -14.92 -1.09
CA PRO A 116 -7.27 -13.62 -1.68
C PRO A 116 -7.29 -12.48 -0.64
N ALA A 117 -7.84 -12.75 0.55
CA ALA A 117 -7.86 -11.78 1.65
C ALA A 117 -6.43 -11.47 2.13
N LEU A 118 -5.60 -12.49 2.35
CA LEU A 118 -4.18 -12.32 2.70
C LEU A 118 -3.42 -11.45 1.70
N ILE A 119 -3.60 -11.69 0.39
CA ILE A 119 -2.96 -10.89 -0.66
C ILE A 119 -3.51 -9.44 -0.63
N SER A 120 -4.79 -9.26 -0.39
CA SER A 120 -5.42 -7.94 -0.32
C SER A 120 -4.87 -7.10 0.84
N GLU A 121 -4.66 -7.71 2.01
CA GLU A 121 -4.07 -7.08 3.20
C GLU A 121 -2.58 -6.74 2.98
N GLY A 122 -1.84 -7.63 2.31
CA GLY A 122 -0.46 -7.34 1.91
C GLY A 122 -0.36 -6.13 0.97
N ARG A 123 -1.26 -6.04 -0.03
CA ARG A 123 -1.33 -4.88 -0.93
C ARG A 123 -1.75 -3.60 -0.20
N GLN A 124 -2.65 -3.70 0.77
CA GLN A 124 -3.04 -2.57 1.63
C GLN A 124 -1.86 -2.04 2.43
N SER A 125 -1.09 -2.94 3.06
CA SER A 125 0.09 -2.57 3.83
C SER A 125 1.13 -1.83 2.96
N LEU A 126 1.34 -2.29 1.72
CA LEU A 126 2.25 -1.63 0.77
C LEU A 126 1.74 -0.25 0.33
N ARG A 127 0.45 -0.09 0.06
CA ARG A 127 -0.15 1.23 -0.22
C ARG A 127 -0.02 2.18 0.97
N ASN A 128 -0.19 1.68 2.20
CA ASN A 128 -0.03 2.47 3.42
C ASN A 128 1.43 2.91 3.59
N LEU A 129 2.37 2.00 3.37
CA LEU A 129 3.80 2.30 3.38
C LEU A 129 4.15 3.41 2.39
N GLN A 130 3.66 3.34 1.14
CA GLN A 130 3.91 4.39 0.14
C GLN A 130 3.40 5.77 0.59
N ARG A 131 2.23 5.82 1.24
CA ARG A 131 1.67 7.08 1.77
C ARG A 131 2.50 7.63 2.92
N VAL A 132 2.93 6.76 3.84
CA VAL A 132 3.85 7.14 4.93
C VAL A 132 5.19 7.61 4.38
N SER A 133 5.77 6.92 3.38
CA SER A 133 7.03 7.31 2.75
C SER A 133 6.96 8.71 2.15
N LYS A 134 5.84 9.10 1.52
CA LYS A 134 5.67 10.48 1.01
C LYS A 134 5.89 11.52 2.10
N LEU A 135 5.27 11.36 3.28
CA LEU A 135 5.43 12.30 4.40
C LEU A 135 6.88 12.37 4.90
N TYR A 136 7.53 11.23 5.10
CA TYR A 136 8.92 11.17 5.58
C TYR A 136 9.91 11.73 4.57
N PHE A 137 9.75 11.44 3.28
CA PHE A 137 10.62 12.00 2.25
C PHE A 137 10.37 13.50 2.04
N THR A 138 9.13 13.99 2.18
CA THR A 138 8.85 15.43 2.17
C THR A 138 9.57 16.14 3.31
N LYS A 139 9.61 15.52 4.51
CA LYS A 139 10.41 16.02 5.63
C LYS A 139 11.88 16.19 5.27
N SER A 140 12.48 15.11 4.75
CA SER A 140 13.89 15.13 4.35
C SER A 140 14.15 16.17 3.26
N SER A 141 13.22 16.33 2.32
CA SER A 141 13.37 17.30 1.23
C SER A 141 13.30 18.75 1.70
N PHE A 142 12.36 19.12 2.58
CA PHE A 142 12.34 20.51 3.08
C PHE A 142 13.55 20.79 3.98
N ALA A 143 13.97 19.81 4.79
CA ALA A 143 15.14 19.97 5.64
C ALA A 143 16.41 20.16 4.79
N ALA A 144 16.60 19.34 3.75
CA ALA A 144 17.70 19.50 2.81
C ALA A 144 17.66 20.85 2.10
N PHE A 145 16.48 21.31 1.66
CA PHE A 145 16.30 22.63 1.08
C PHE A 145 16.74 23.74 2.04
N LEU A 146 16.25 23.74 3.28
CA LEU A 146 16.63 24.75 4.28
C LEU A 146 18.13 24.72 4.59
N ILE A 147 18.74 23.53 4.71
CA ILE A 147 20.18 23.40 4.94
C ILE A 147 20.98 24.02 3.80
N VAL A 148 20.62 23.73 2.55
CA VAL A 148 21.32 24.29 1.38
C VAL A 148 21.12 25.79 1.30
N THR A 149 19.89 26.29 1.41
CA THR A 149 19.63 27.72 1.23
C THR A 149 20.18 28.57 2.38
N VAL A 150 20.01 28.12 3.63
CA VAL A 150 20.53 28.85 4.80
C VAL A 150 22.03 28.66 4.95
N GLY A 151 22.58 27.50 4.59
CA GLY A 151 24.02 27.26 4.60
C GLY A 151 24.80 28.12 3.60
N LEU A 152 24.11 28.69 2.60
CA LEU A 152 24.64 29.69 1.68
C LEU A 152 24.41 31.14 2.15
N SER A 153 23.63 31.35 3.22
CA SER A 153 23.40 32.66 3.84
C SER A 153 24.25 32.81 5.12
N SER A 154 24.45 34.05 5.56
CA SER A 154 25.02 34.38 6.88
C SER A 154 23.97 34.39 7.99
N ASP A 155 22.69 34.19 7.66
CA ASP A 155 21.58 34.22 8.62
C ASP A 155 21.60 33.03 9.59
N ALA A 156 21.10 33.25 10.80
CA ALA A 156 20.90 32.17 11.76
C ALA A 156 19.88 31.14 11.24
N TYR A 157 20.08 29.85 11.59
CA TYR A 157 19.19 28.79 11.13
C TYR A 157 17.75 28.94 11.69
N PRO A 158 16.70 28.77 10.84
CA PRO A 158 15.32 29.12 11.14
C PRO A 158 14.60 28.17 12.10
N LEU A 159 15.12 26.96 12.34
CA LEU A 159 14.44 25.94 13.17
C LEU A 159 15.42 25.22 14.10
N LEU A 160 15.17 25.23 15.40
CA LEU A 160 15.99 24.42 16.31
C LEU A 160 15.64 22.92 16.17
N PRO A 161 16.56 22.00 16.53
CA PRO A 161 16.24 20.57 16.59
C PRO A 161 14.99 20.27 17.43
N ARG A 162 14.82 20.97 18.56
CA ARG A 162 13.61 20.88 19.39
C ARG A 162 12.33 21.33 18.68
N HIS A 163 12.40 22.35 17.83
CA HIS A 163 11.27 22.78 16.99
C HIS A 163 10.92 21.71 15.96
N LEU A 164 11.93 21.11 15.33
CA LEU A 164 11.74 20.02 14.38
C LEU A 164 11.11 18.79 15.03
N THR A 165 11.47 18.47 16.28
CA THR A 165 10.83 17.39 17.05
C THR A 165 9.34 17.66 17.24
N LEU A 166 8.96 18.85 17.72
CA LEU A 166 7.56 19.21 17.92
C LEU A 166 6.77 19.19 16.60
N ALA A 167 7.29 19.86 15.57
CA ALA A 167 6.65 19.90 14.26
C ALA A 167 6.51 18.50 13.65
N SER A 168 7.58 17.71 13.67
CA SER A 168 7.56 16.35 13.09
C SER A 168 6.58 15.44 13.80
N SER A 169 6.46 15.53 15.13
CA SER A 169 5.50 14.71 15.88
C SER A 169 4.06 15.02 15.44
N LEU A 170 3.74 16.30 15.26
CA LEU A 170 2.39 16.75 14.91
C LEU A 170 2.06 16.55 13.43
N THR A 171 3.00 16.76 12.51
CA THR A 171 2.72 16.78 11.07
C THR A 171 3.11 15.48 10.35
N ILE A 172 3.92 14.62 10.98
CA ILE A 172 4.42 13.38 10.37
C ILE A 172 4.22 12.18 11.29
N GLY A 173 4.70 12.23 12.53
CA GLY A 173 4.69 11.11 13.47
C GLY A 173 3.28 10.58 13.73
N ILE A 174 2.41 11.39 14.35
CA ILE A 174 1.04 10.98 14.66
C ILE A 174 0.25 10.66 13.38
N PRO A 175 0.25 11.48 12.31
CA PRO A 175 -0.41 11.12 11.06
C PRO A 175 0.07 9.79 10.46
N SER A 176 1.38 9.55 10.39
CA SER A 176 1.94 8.34 9.78
C SER A 176 1.55 7.06 10.52
N PHE A 177 1.49 7.11 11.86
CA PHE A 177 1.02 5.99 12.67
C PHE A 177 -0.45 5.65 12.34
N LEU A 178 -1.31 6.68 12.30
CA LEU A 178 -2.72 6.49 11.92
C LEU A 178 -2.86 5.98 10.48
N LEU A 179 -1.99 6.43 9.57
CA LEU A 179 -2.00 6.02 8.16
C LEU A 179 -1.54 4.59 7.93
N ALA A 180 -0.62 4.08 8.76
CA ALA A 180 -0.21 2.68 8.70
C ALA A 180 -1.40 1.74 8.95
N LEU A 181 -2.34 2.15 9.81
CA LEU A 181 -3.53 1.39 10.19
C LEU A 181 -4.77 1.69 9.32
N ALA A 182 -4.72 2.75 8.51
CA ALA A 182 -5.89 3.20 7.77
C ALA A 182 -6.24 2.24 6.62
N PRO A 183 -7.53 1.94 6.38
CA PRO A 183 -7.94 1.14 5.23
C PRO A 183 -7.54 1.84 3.93
N SER A 184 -7.09 1.04 2.97
CA SER A 184 -6.67 1.51 1.65
C SER A 184 -7.25 0.63 0.56
N THR A 185 -7.84 1.23 -0.46
CA THR A 185 -8.38 0.56 -1.63
C THR A 185 -7.69 1.08 -2.88
N GLY A 186 -7.46 0.22 -3.87
CA GLY A 186 -6.87 0.60 -5.15
C GLY A 186 -5.80 -0.38 -5.64
N PRO A 187 -5.38 -0.25 -6.91
CA PRO A 187 -4.34 -1.11 -7.47
C PRO A 187 -2.99 -0.85 -6.77
N TRP A 188 -2.17 -1.89 -6.65
CA TRP A 188 -0.77 -1.77 -6.23
C TRP A 188 0.13 -2.13 -7.41
N ARG A 189 1.14 -1.30 -7.67
CA ARG A 189 2.18 -1.54 -8.68
C ARG A 189 3.54 -1.41 -8.03
N THR A 190 4.43 -2.36 -8.29
CA THR A 190 5.81 -2.40 -7.75
C THR A 190 6.76 -1.46 -8.48
N GLU A 191 6.40 -1.01 -9.67
CA GLU A 191 7.29 -0.25 -10.55
C GLU A 191 7.42 1.22 -10.13
N GLY A 192 8.67 1.71 -10.11
CA GLY A 192 8.96 3.12 -9.96
C GLY A 192 8.62 3.73 -8.60
N PHE A 193 8.51 2.92 -7.53
CA PHE A 193 8.18 3.39 -6.17
C PHE A 193 8.99 4.63 -5.77
N GLY A 194 10.32 4.57 -5.87
CA GLY A 194 11.20 5.68 -5.51
C GLY A 194 10.94 6.94 -6.35
N ARG A 195 10.76 6.79 -7.66
CA ARG A 195 10.45 7.90 -8.58
C ARG A 195 9.10 8.54 -8.26
N LYS A 196 8.08 7.73 -7.93
CA LYS A 196 6.74 8.20 -7.54
C LYS A 196 6.78 8.96 -6.22
N VAL A 197 7.51 8.44 -5.23
CA VAL A 197 7.70 9.13 -3.95
C VAL A 197 8.50 10.42 -4.13
N ALA A 198 9.59 10.42 -4.89
CA ALA A 198 10.44 11.60 -5.11
C ALA A 198 9.71 12.72 -5.88
N ARG A 199 8.98 12.39 -6.96
CA ARG A 199 8.18 13.36 -7.74
C ARG A 199 7.12 14.07 -6.90
N PHE A 200 6.65 13.43 -5.84
CA PHE A 200 5.74 14.03 -4.87
C PHE A 200 6.51 14.80 -3.79
N ALA A 201 7.47 14.14 -3.16
CA ALA A 201 8.10 14.60 -1.92
C ALA A 201 9.04 15.80 -2.13
N VAL A 202 9.77 15.82 -3.25
CA VAL A 202 10.75 16.88 -3.52
C VAL A 202 10.08 18.23 -3.78
N PRO A 203 9.13 18.37 -4.73
CA PRO A 203 8.46 19.65 -4.92
C PRO A 203 7.70 20.11 -3.68
N ALA A 204 7.00 19.19 -2.99
CA ALA A 204 6.29 19.51 -1.77
C ALA A 204 7.23 20.02 -0.67
N GLY A 205 8.39 19.37 -0.50
CA GLY A 205 9.39 19.77 0.47
C GLY A 205 9.99 21.14 0.16
N VAL A 206 10.30 21.42 -1.11
CA VAL A 206 10.80 22.73 -1.55
C VAL A 206 9.77 23.83 -1.33
N LEU A 207 8.49 23.59 -1.62
CA LEU A 207 7.42 24.58 -1.42
C LEU A 207 7.19 24.87 0.07
N ILE A 208 7.21 23.84 0.92
CA ILE A 208 7.15 23.99 2.38
C ILE A 208 8.37 24.75 2.88
N GLY A 209 9.57 24.35 2.46
CA GLY A 209 10.82 24.99 2.81
C GLY A 209 10.85 26.46 2.40
N THR A 210 10.35 26.79 1.21
CA THR A 210 10.25 28.16 0.70
C THR A 210 9.32 29.00 1.57
N GLY A 211 8.15 28.49 1.94
CA GLY A 211 7.23 29.22 2.84
C GLY A 211 7.82 29.43 4.24
N VAL A 212 8.48 28.41 4.80
CA VAL A 212 9.16 28.52 6.10
C VAL A 212 10.28 29.56 6.04
N LEU A 213 11.10 29.52 4.99
CA LEU A 213 12.22 30.43 4.82
C LEU A 213 11.75 31.86 4.55
N SER A 214 10.75 32.07 3.69
CA SER A 214 10.24 33.41 3.39
C SER A 214 9.60 34.06 4.62
N GLY A 215 8.78 33.31 5.37
CA GLY A 215 8.22 33.78 6.63
C GLY A 215 9.29 34.12 7.67
N TYR A 216 10.34 33.30 7.76
CA TYR A 216 11.48 33.55 8.63
C TYR A 216 12.25 34.82 8.26
N LEU A 217 12.68 34.94 7.00
CA LEU A 217 13.48 36.06 6.52
C LEU A 217 12.69 37.37 6.58
N PHE A 218 11.42 37.36 6.17
CA PHE A 218 10.56 38.54 6.28
C PHE A 218 10.40 38.99 7.74
N SER A 219 10.20 38.04 8.65
CA SER A 219 10.09 38.37 10.06
C SER A 219 11.41 38.88 10.67
N LEU A 220 12.55 38.43 10.16
CA LEU A 220 13.87 38.80 10.65
C LEU A 220 14.33 40.16 10.10
N HIS A 221 14.16 40.41 8.80
CA HIS A 221 14.74 41.56 8.10
C HIS A 221 13.73 42.69 7.84
N ASP A 222 12.46 42.39 7.56
CA ASP A 222 11.46 43.43 7.27
C ASP A 222 10.68 43.88 8.52
N LEU A 223 10.51 42.97 9.48
CA LEU A 223 9.86 43.26 10.77
C LEU A 223 10.84 43.48 11.93
N ASP A 224 12.15 43.37 11.67
CA ASP A 224 13.24 43.49 12.65
C ASP A 224 13.00 42.67 13.95
N LEU A 225 12.36 41.50 13.82
CA LEU A 225 12.11 40.65 14.99
C LEU A 225 13.39 39.92 15.40
N SER A 226 13.52 39.68 16.71
CA SER A 226 14.62 38.87 17.22
C SER A 226 14.57 37.44 16.68
N VAL A 227 15.74 36.80 16.53
CA VAL A 227 15.87 35.42 16.04
C VAL A 227 14.91 34.43 16.73
N PRO A 228 14.70 34.45 18.07
CA PRO A 228 13.72 33.56 18.71
C PRO A 228 12.28 33.76 18.22
N ARG A 229 11.88 35.00 17.95
CA ARG A 229 10.54 35.33 17.40
C ARG A 229 10.42 34.89 15.95
N SER A 230 11.43 35.14 15.13
CA SER A 230 11.44 34.70 13.72
C SER A 230 11.41 33.18 13.60
N ARG A 231 12.11 32.45 14.47
CA ARG A 231 12.03 30.97 14.56
C ARG A 231 10.63 30.49 14.92
N MET A 232 9.89 31.24 15.73
CA MET A 232 8.51 30.91 16.06
C MET A 232 7.57 31.08 14.86
N VAL A 233 7.79 32.12 14.03
CA VAL A 233 7.10 32.27 12.74
C VAL A 233 7.39 31.07 11.84
N ALA A 234 8.66 30.70 11.66
CA ALA A 234 9.08 29.54 10.89
C ALA A 234 8.43 28.23 11.35
N LEU A 235 8.41 27.98 12.67
CA LEU A 235 7.78 26.80 13.26
C LEU A 235 6.26 26.79 13.03
N THR A 236 5.60 27.93 13.23
CA THR A 236 4.15 28.05 13.02
C THR A 236 3.80 27.78 11.55
N THR A 237 4.58 28.35 10.62
CA THR A 237 4.43 28.12 9.19
C THR A 237 4.59 26.64 8.85
N LEU A 238 5.62 25.98 9.39
CA LEU A 238 5.87 24.56 9.16
C LEU A 238 4.72 23.67 9.67
N VAL A 239 4.20 23.96 10.86
CA VAL A 239 3.09 23.21 11.45
C VAL A 239 1.82 23.40 10.61
N ALA A 240 1.46 24.64 10.29
CA ALA A 240 0.26 24.94 9.51
C ALA A 240 0.30 24.34 8.10
N THR A 241 1.41 24.49 7.37
CA THR A 241 1.55 23.90 6.04
C THR A 241 1.67 22.38 6.09
N GLY A 242 2.32 21.82 7.13
CA GLY A 242 2.37 20.38 7.34
C GLY A 242 0.98 19.77 7.59
N LEU A 243 0.14 20.42 8.39
CA LEU A 243 -1.25 20.01 8.59
C LEU A 243 -2.07 20.14 7.29
N TYR A 244 -1.86 21.20 6.49
CA TYR A 244 -2.43 21.30 5.15
C TYR A 244 -2.04 20.12 4.27
N LEU A 245 -0.76 19.73 4.24
CA LEU A 245 -0.28 18.60 3.45
C LEU A 245 -0.93 17.29 3.89
N VAL A 246 -1.09 17.05 5.20
CA VAL A 246 -1.79 15.88 5.73
C VAL A 246 -3.24 15.86 5.24
N MET A 247 -3.94 17.00 5.30
CA MET A 247 -5.30 17.08 4.77
C MET A 247 -5.35 16.87 3.26
N ALA A 248 -4.46 17.48 2.47
CA ALA A 248 -4.42 17.32 1.02
C ALA A 248 -4.14 15.86 0.60
N LEU A 249 -3.30 15.15 1.34
CA LEU A 249 -2.99 13.75 1.09
C LEU A 249 -4.16 12.80 1.41
N GLU A 250 -4.97 13.13 2.41
CA GLU A 250 -5.86 12.14 3.05
C GLU A 250 -7.35 12.51 3.02
N ALA A 251 -7.69 13.75 2.65
CA ALA A 251 -9.08 14.19 2.45
C ALA A 251 -9.69 13.67 1.13
N GLY A 252 -8.87 13.11 0.22
CA GLY A 252 -9.34 12.46 -1.01
C GLY A 252 -10.01 11.12 -0.69
N GLY A 253 -11.35 11.09 -0.66
CA GLY A 253 -12.13 9.88 -0.42
C GLY A 253 -13.55 10.16 0.06
N SER A 254 -14.12 9.22 0.81
CA SER A 254 -15.46 9.37 1.42
C SER A 254 -15.52 10.59 2.36
N SER A 255 -16.67 11.30 2.36
CA SER A 255 -16.97 12.40 3.29
C SER A 255 -16.72 12.04 4.77
N ARG A 256 -16.87 10.77 5.16
CA ARG A 256 -16.55 10.32 6.54
C ARG A 256 -15.05 10.36 6.83
N ARG A 257 -14.23 9.94 5.87
CA ARG A 257 -12.76 9.92 6.00
C ARG A 257 -12.21 11.35 6.07
N SER A 258 -12.67 12.23 5.18
CA SER A 258 -12.29 13.64 5.20
C SER A 258 -12.62 14.31 6.55
N ARG A 259 -13.81 14.03 7.12
CA ARG A 259 -14.17 14.50 8.46
C ARG A 259 -13.27 13.96 9.58
N LEU A 260 -12.87 12.68 9.51
CA LEU A 260 -11.97 12.08 10.50
C LEU A 260 -10.57 12.69 10.42
N VAL A 261 -10.02 12.86 9.22
CA VAL A 261 -8.72 13.51 8.99
C VAL A 261 -8.77 14.96 9.47
N GLY A 262 -9.83 15.71 9.13
CA GLY A 262 -10.01 17.09 9.58
C GLY A 262 -10.07 17.21 11.11
N ARG A 263 -10.78 16.31 11.80
CA ARG A 263 -10.79 16.26 13.27
C ARG A 263 -9.41 15.93 13.85
N GLY A 264 -8.66 15.02 13.23
CA GLY A 264 -7.29 14.70 13.61
C GLY A 264 -6.35 15.90 13.45
N CYS A 265 -6.41 16.61 12.33
CA CYS A 265 -5.64 17.83 12.10
C CYS A 265 -6.03 18.96 13.09
N ALA A 266 -7.33 19.10 13.39
CA ALA A 266 -7.79 20.06 14.40
C ALA A 266 -7.26 19.71 15.80
N LEU A 267 -7.23 18.42 16.16
CA LEU A 267 -6.62 17.97 17.42
C LEU A 267 -5.11 18.27 17.45
N MET A 268 -4.38 18.05 16.36
CA MET A 268 -2.95 18.38 16.28
C MET A 268 -2.69 19.88 16.36
N ALA A 269 -3.54 20.70 15.75
CA ALA A 269 -3.50 22.15 15.89
C ALA A 269 -3.77 22.58 17.34
N LEU A 270 -4.75 21.94 18.00
CA LEU A 270 -5.02 22.18 19.43
C LEU A 270 -3.83 21.80 20.30
N LEU A 271 -3.20 20.64 20.05
CA LEU A 271 -1.99 20.20 20.77
C LEU A 271 -0.83 21.19 20.57
N TYR A 272 -0.69 21.76 19.37
CA TYR A 272 0.29 22.81 19.10
C TYR A 272 0.03 24.07 19.92
N VAL A 273 -1.21 24.56 19.94
CA VAL A 273 -1.61 25.72 20.74
C VAL A 273 -1.40 25.45 22.24
N LEU A 274 -1.75 24.25 22.71
CA LEU A 274 -1.54 23.84 24.09
C LEU A 274 -0.05 23.79 24.45
N ALA A 275 0.82 23.33 23.54
CA ALA A 275 2.27 23.33 23.73
C ALA A 275 2.83 24.76 23.88
N ILE A 276 2.23 25.76 23.22
CA ILE A 276 2.57 27.18 23.38
C ILE A 276 2.03 27.72 24.71
N ALA A 277 0.83 27.32 25.11
CA ALA A 277 0.16 27.81 26.31
C ALA A 277 0.82 27.32 27.61
N ILE A 278 1.25 26.06 27.66
CA ILE A 278 1.86 25.46 28.86
C ILE A 278 3.31 25.97 29.05
N PRO A 279 3.66 26.56 30.21
CA PRO A 279 5.01 27.11 30.45
C PRO A 279 6.13 26.07 30.31
N PHE A 280 5.94 24.88 30.88
CA PHE A 280 6.92 23.80 30.84
C PHE A 280 7.29 23.41 29.39
N THR A 281 6.31 23.22 28.52
CA THR A 281 6.55 22.87 27.12
C THR A 281 7.13 24.04 26.34
N ARG A 282 6.70 25.27 26.64
CA ARG A 282 7.25 26.49 26.04
C ARG A 282 8.76 26.58 26.30
N ASP A 283 9.19 26.39 27.54
CA ASP A 283 10.60 26.47 27.92
C ASP A 283 11.42 25.34 27.30
N PHE A 284 10.90 24.10 27.39
CA PHE A 284 11.53 22.92 26.80
C PHE A 284 11.75 23.08 25.29
N PHE A 285 10.74 23.59 24.56
CA PHE A 285 10.78 23.75 23.10
C PHE A 285 11.28 25.13 22.61
N SER A 286 11.68 26.08 23.46
CA SER A 286 12.01 27.48 23.07
C SER A 286 10.87 28.30 22.49
N LEU A 287 9.62 27.97 22.80
CA LEU A 287 8.49 28.61 22.12
C LEU A 287 8.37 30.05 22.60
N THR A 288 8.08 30.95 21.68
CA THR A 288 7.76 32.35 22.00
C THR A 288 6.26 32.55 21.84
N ILE A 289 5.64 33.36 22.69
CA ILE A 289 4.22 33.72 22.52
C ILE A 289 4.07 34.48 21.20
N LEU A 290 3.12 34.08 20.37
CA LEU A 290 2.83 34.78 19.13
C LEU A 290 2.15 36.12 19.44
N ASN A 291 2.74 37.19 18.92
CA ASN A 291 2.02 38.45 18.75
C ASN A 291 1.24 38.44 17.41
N LEU A 292 0.43 39.48 17.19
CA LEU A 292 -0.41 39.57 16.00
C LEU A 292 0.40 39.61 14.70
N SER A 293 1.54 40.32 14.67
CA SER A 293 2.39 40.40 13.49
C SER A 293 3.00 39.04 13.14
N MET A 294 3.57 38.33 14.12
CA MET A 294 4.10 36.98 13.94
C MET A 294 3.04 36.00 13.42
N LEU A 295 1.82 36.06 13.97
CA LEU A 295 0.72 35.23 13.52
C LEU A 295 0.32 35.57 12.08
N ALA A 296 0.17 36.85 11.75
CA ALA A 296 -0.16 37.29 10.40
C ALA A 296 0.91 36.84 9.38
N THR A 297 2.19 37.03 9.68
CA THR A 297 3.29 36.60 8.82
C THR A 297 3.32 35.09 8.64
N ALA A 298 3.14 34.32 9.71
CA ALA A 298 3.09 32.86 9.64
C ALA A 298 1.92 32.38 8.77
N LEU A 299 0.73 32.95 8.96
CA LEU A 299 -0.45 32.61 8.16
C LEU A 299 -0.27 32.98 6.68
N LEU A 300 0.28 34.15 6.37
CA LEU A 300 0.56 34.56 4.99
C LEU A 300 1.58 33.62 4.33
N ALA A 301 2.66 33.28 5.03
CA ALA A 301 3.67 32.34 4.56
C ALA A 301 3.09 30.93 4.36
N SER A 302 2.21 30.49 5.26
CA SER A 302 1.49 29.22 5.13
C SER A 302 0.52 29.21 3.96
N VAL A 303 -0.24 30.29 3.75
CA VAL A 303 -1.15 30.43 2.61
C VAL A 303 -0.36 30.43 1.31
N PHE A 304 0.75 31.15 1.24
CA PHE A 304 1.64 31.16 0.08
C PHE A 304 2.15 29.74 -0.24
N SER A 305 2.63 29.02 0.77
CA SER A 305 3.12 27.64 0.60
C SER A 305 2.00 26.67 0.22
N ALA A 306 0.85 26.77 0.88
CA ALA A 306 -0.33 25.94 0.59
C ALA A 306 -0.90 26.23 -0.81
N ALA A 307 -0.89 27.48 -1.27
CA ALA A 307 -1.28 27.86 -2.62
C ALA A 307 -0.32 27.28 -3.66
N GLY A 308 0.99 27.33 -3.41
CA GLY A 308 2.00 26.70 -4.26
C GLY A 308 1.82 25.17 -4.34
N LEU A 309 1.53 24.52 -3.21
CA LEU A 309 1.18 23.11 -3.16
C LEU A 309 -0.10 22.83 -3.94
N TRP A 310 -1.16 23.60 -3.73
CA TRP A 310 -2.42 23.47 -4.43
C TRP A 310 -2.26 23.60 -5.95
N ALA A 311 -1.54 24.63 -6.42
CA ALA A 311 -1.25 24.88 -7.83
C ALA A 311 -0.40 23.77 -8.47
N SER A 312 0.46 23.12 -7.67
CA SER A 312 1.28 21.97 -8.10
C SER A 312 0.54 20.64 -8.07
N GLY A 313 -0.79 20.65 -7.86
CA GLY A 313 -1.66 19.47 -7.89
C GLY A 313 -1.89 18.79 -6.52
N PHE A 314 -1.38 19.37 -5.42
CA PHE A 314 -1.61 18.88 -4.06
C PHE A 314 -2.90 19.49 -3.50
N THR A 315 -4.04 19.08 -4.06
CA THR A 315 -5.36 19.67 -3.74
C THR A 315 -6.10 18.89 -2.65
N LEU A 316 -6.95 19.59 -1.89
CA LEU A 316 -7.89 18.99 -0.95
C LEU A 316 -9.01 18.28 -1.73
N GLY A 317 -9.06 16.96 -1.69
CA GLY A 317 -10.25 16.19 -2.08
C GLY A 317 -10.29 15.67 -3.51
N LEU A 318 -9.37 16.06 -4.39
CA LEU A 318 -9.10 15.27 -5.60
C LEU A 318 -7.88 14.44 -5.28
N ALA A 319 -8.05 13.11 -5.24
CA ALA A 319 -6.92 12.19 -5.25
C ALA A 319 -5.93 12.73 -6.27
N ALA A 320 -4.73 13.15 -5.81
CA ALA A 320 -3.67 13.63 -6.70
C ALA A 320 -3.68 12.68 -7.88
N HIS A 321 -4.09 13.20 -9.04
CA HIS A 321 -4.45 12.38 -10.20
C HIS A 321 -3.20 11.55 -10.47
N ASP A 322 -3.20 10.28 -10.06
CA ASP A 322 -2.10 9.39 -10.37
C ASP A 322 -2.39 9.06 -11.82
N PRO A 323 -1.66 9.60 -12.81
CA PRO A 323 -1.92 9.29 -14.21
C PRO A 323 -1.78 7.77 -14.47
N ASP A 324 -1.18 7.03 -13.54
CA ASP A 324 -1.10 5.56 -13.56
C ASP A 324 -2.31 4.84 -12.93
N SER A 325 -3.30 5.55 -12.39
CA SER A 325 -4.50 4.95 -11.77
C SER A 325 -5.53 4.44 -12.77
N ALA A 326 -5.34 4.71 -14.06
CA ALA A 326 -6.16 4.12 -15.11
C ALA A 326 -6.04 2.59 -15.07
N PRO A 327 -7.17 1.84 -15.11
CA PRO A 327 -7.12 0.41 -15.34
C PRO A 327 -6.40 0.15 -16.67
N PRO A 328 -5.58 -0.91 -16.77
CA PRO A 328 -4.95 -1.24 -18.04
C PRO A 328 -6.03 -1.38 -19.13
N PRO A 329 -5.75 -1.03 -20.39
CA PRO A 329 -6.58 -1.50 -21.48
C PRO A 329 -6.64 -3.03 -21.37
N GLU A 330 -7.86 -3.57 -21.40
CA GLU A 330 -8.03 -5.02 -21.49
C GLU A 330 -7.15 -5.52 -22.64
N PRO A 331 -6.38 -6.61 -22.46
CA PRO A 331 -5.75 -7.24 -23.61
C PRO A 331 -6.85 -7.49 -24.63
N HIS A 332 -6.65 -7.02 -25.86
CA HIS A 332 -7.50 -7.34 -27.01
C HIS A 332 -7.47 -8.86 -27.22
N ASP A 333 -8.26 -9.59 -26.43
CA ASP A 333 -8.72 -10.91 -26.77
C ASP A 333 -9.93 -10.71 -27.69
N SER A 334 -9.80 -11.28 -28.88
CA SER A 334 -10.85 -11.48 -29.86
C SER A 334 -12.21 -11.74 -29.21
N ALA A 335 -13.23 -11.09 -29.77
CA ALA A 335 -14.64 -11.21 -29.39
C ALA A 335 -15.01 -12.62 -28.90
N PRO A 336 -15.81 -12.74 -27.82
CA PRO A 336 -16.26 -14.04 -27.35
C PRO A 336 -17.02 -14.76 -28.47
N PRO A 337 -16.79 -16.07 -28.70
CA PRO A 337 -17.56 -16.81 -29.69
C PRO A 337 -19.04 -16.78 -29.32
N GLU A 338 -19.89 -16.46 -30.30
CA GLU A 338 -21.35 -16.47 -30.16
C GLU A 338 -21.81 -17.77 -29.49
N ALA A 339 -22.57 -17.63 -28.41
CA ALA A 339 -23.22 -18.76 -27.76
C ALA A 339 -24.15 -19.47 -28.77
N PRO A 340 -24.13 -20.81 -28.87
CA PRO A 340 -25.01 -21.52 -29.78
C PRO A 340 -26.47 -21.27 -29.38
N LYS A 341 -27.26 -20.80 -30.35
CA LYS A 341 -28.71 -20.61 -30.23
C LYS A 341 -29.35 -21.89 -29.68
N ARG A 342 -29.94 -21.80 -28.48
CA ARG A 342 -30.78 -22.87 -27.91
C ARG A 342 -31.93 -23.13 -28.88
N ALA A 343 -31.89 -24.28 -29.55
CA ALA A 343 -33.04 -24.84 -30.23
C ALA A 343 -34.17 -25.08 -29.21
N GLY A 344 -35.38 -24.65 -29.58
CA GLY A 344 -36.56 -24.68 -28.72
C GLY A 344 -36.89 -26.10 -28.26
N ILE A 345 -36.88 -26.29 -26.94
CA ILE A 345 -37.54 -27.42 -26.30
C ILE A 345 -38.99 -27.00 -26.08
N THR A 346 -39.87 -27.53 -26.92
CA THR A 346 -41.32 -27.52 -26.77
C THR A 346 -41.70 -28.16 -25.44
N ARG A 347 -42.47 -27.44 -24.62
CA ARG A 347 -43.11 -27.98 -23.40
C ARG A 347 -44.18 -28.99 -23.80
N ALA A 348 -44.06 -30.23 -23.33
CA ALA A 348 -45.16 -31.20 -23.29
C ALA A 348 -46.08 -30.92 -22.07
N PRO A 349 -47.38 -31.23 -22.14
CA PRO A 349 -48.35 -30.86 -21.11
C PRO A 349 -48.28 -31.79 -19.88
N ALA A 350 -48.68 -31.24 -18.73
CA ALA A 350 -48.73 -31.91 -17.45
C ALA A 350 -49.76 -33.05 -17.42
N GLY A 351 -49.33 -34.24 -16.98
CA GLY A 351 -50.18 -35.36 -16.54
C GLY A 351 -50.19 -35.47 -15.01
N PRO A 352 -51.18 -36.15 -14.41
CA PRO A 352 -51.66 -35.85 -13.06
C PRO A 352 -50.75 -36.39 -11.94
N SER A 353 -50.85 -35.69 -10.81
CA SER A 353 -50.22 -35.96 -9.52
C SER A 353 -50.64 -37.28 -8.91
N ASP A 354 -49.67 -38.10 -8.49
CA ASP A 354 -49.87 -39.27 -7.63
C ASP A 354 -49.20 -39.01 -6.26
N PRO A 355 -49.92 -39.06 -5.12
CA PRO A 355 -49.40 -38.74 -3.81
C PRO A 355 -49.06 -40.03 -3.05
N ALA A 356 -47.80 -40.48 -3.10
CA ALA A 356 -47.34 -41.50 -2.17
C ALA A 356 -45.84 -41.40 -1.91
N LEU A 357 -45.51 -41.29 -0.62
CA LEU A 357 -44.26 -41.63 0.08
C LEU A 357 -43.59 -40.46 0.81
N SER A 358 -44.29 -40.05 1.86
CA SER A 358 -43.70 -39.69 3.16
C SER A 358 -42.91 -40.88 3.72
N SER A 359 -41.65 -40.67 4.14
CA SER A 359 -41.17 -41.02 5.51
C SER A 359 -39.64 -40.92 5.70
N TYR A 360 -39.23 -39.95 6.55
CA TYR A 360 -38.15 -40.00 7.58
C TYR A 360 -36.64 -40.06 7.20
N PRO A 361 -35.69 -39.67 8.09
CA PRO A 361 -35.53 -38.36 8.74
C PRO A 361 -34.06 -37.84 8.82
N ARG A 362 -33.91 -36.53 9.11
CA ARG A 362 -32.63 -35.89 9.48
C ARG A 362 -32.11 -36.43 10.82
N ARG A 363 -30.84 -36.86 10.86
CA ARG A 363 -30.12 -37.17 12.11
C ARG A 363 -29.64 -35.91 12.83
N ALA A 364 -29.82 -35.96 14.14
CA ALA A 364 -29.53 -34.95 15.14
C ALA A 364 -28.02 -34.75 15.39
N ARG A 365 -27.68 -33.51 15.76
CA ARG A 365 -26.48 -33.14 16.51
C ARG A 365 -26.84 -33.11 17.99
N THR A 366 -25.95 -33.62 18.84
CA THR A 366 -25.62 -33.14 20.21
C THR A 366 -24.57 -34.08 20.84
N PRO A 367 -23.90 -33.68 21.94
CA PRO A 367 -23.73 -32.33 22.49
C PRO A 367 -22.32 -31.78 22.25
#